data_AF-A0A3D0NFB8-F1
#
_entry.id   AF-A0A3D0NFB8-F1
#
_cell.length_a   1.000
_cell.length_b   1.000
_cell.length_c   1.000
_cell.angle_alpha   90.00
_cell.angle_beta   90.00
_cell.angle_gamma   90.00
#
_symmetry.space_group_name_H-M   'P 1'
#
loop_
_entity.id
_entity.type
_entity.pdbx_description
1 polymer ?
#
loop_
_entity_poly.entity_id
_entity_poly.type
_entity_poly.pdbx_seq_one_letter_code
_entity_poly.pdbx_strand_id
1 'polypeptide(L)'
;MIIEMMAGALTGGSCTNPDRAHQLSNGMLSIIMDRSKLQSEDYFFNEVSRYCEYVKSAKLMDENNKILMPGEIEHNTRAQRRADGIELSQTTIDMIQETCESLDVSSGFNS
;
A
#
# COMPACT_ATOMS: atom_id res chain seq x y z
N MET A 1 6.88 10.91 -14.75
CA MET A 1 8.14 11.69 -14.85
C MET A 1 8.85 11.83 -13.51
N ILE A 2 8.30 12.51 -12.50
CA ILE A 2 9.00 12.73 -11.21
C ILE A 2 9.41 11.42 -10.52
N ILE A 3 8.47 10.47 -10.43
CA ILE A 3 8.76 9.15 -9.84
C ILE A 3 9.87 8.41 -10.61
N GLU A 4 9.81 8.38 -11.94
CA GLU A 4 10.85 7.75 -12.78
C GLU A 4 12.23 8.40 -12.59
N MET A 5 12.30 9.73 -12.50
CA MET A 5 13.57 10.43 -12.28
C MET A 5 14.12 10.15 -10.88
N MET A 6 13.27 10.14 -9.86
CA MET A 6 13.68 9.93 -8.47
C MET A 6 13.99 8.48 -8.15
N ALA A 7 13.20 7.54 -8.66
CA ALA A 7 13.31 6.13 -8.35
C ALA A 7 14.22 5.39 -9.34
N GLY A 8 14.35 5.87 -10.58
CA GLY A 8 15.15 5.27 -11.64
C GLY A 8 16.46 6.02 -11.91
N ALA A 9 16.39 7.24 -12.44
CA ALA A 9 17.60 7.98 -12.82
C ALA A 9 18.52 8.30 -11.62
N LEU A 10 17.95 8.77 -10.51
CA LEU A 10 18.71 9.17 -9.32
C LEU A 10 19.34 8.00 -8.57
N THR A 11 18.69 6.84 -8.56
CA THR A 11 19.16 5.63 -7.87
C THR A 11 20.09 4.76 -8.73
N GLY A 12 20.24 5.10 -10.01
CA GLY A 12 21.02 4.33 -10.98
C GLY A 12 20.26 3.20 -11.69
N GLY A 13 18.97 3.03 -11.41
CA GLY A 13 18.09 2.04 -12.06
C GLY A 13 17.70 2.36 -13.51
N SER A 14 18.08 3.53 -14.03
CA SER A 14 17.58 4.09 -15.30
C SER A 14 16.08 4.40 -15.27
N CYS A 15 15.62 5.26 -16.18
CA CYS A 15 14.20 5.41 -16.45
C CYS A 15 13.74 4.36 -17.48
N THR A 16 12.41 4.25 -17.63
CA THR A 16 11.74 3.47 -18.66
C THR A 16 12.40 3.68 -20.03
N ASN A 17 12.92 2.59 -20.60
CA ASN A 17 13.63 2.60 -21.86
C ASN A 17 13.18 1.40 -22.72
N PRO A 18 12.51 1.63 -23.87
CA PRO A 18 12.08 0.58 -24.78
C PRO A 18 13.23 -0.32 -25.27
N ASP A 19 14.44 0.22 -25.44
CA ASP A 19 15.62 -0.55 -25.88
C ASP A 19 16.09 -1.57 -24.81
N ARG A 20 15.61 -1.41 -23.58
CA ARG A 20 15.87 -2.29 -22.44
C ARG A 20 14.61 -3.01 -21.95
N ALA A 21 13.57 -3.11 -22.77
CA ALA A 21 12.31 -3.77 -22.39
C ALA A 21 12.46 -5.24 -21.96
N HIS A 22 13.56 -5.90 -22.33
CA HIS A 22 13.90 -7.26 -21.92
C HIS A 22 14.45 -7.36 -20.48
N GLN A 23 14.75 -6.23 -19.83
CA GLN A 23 15.24 -6.16 -18.45
C GLN A 23 14.18 -5.50 -17.57
N LEU A 24 13.69 -6.24 -16.57
CA LEU A 24 12.80 -5.71 -15.54
C LEU A 24 13.63 -5.17 -14.39
N SER A 25 13.65 -3.84 -14.21
CA SER A 25 14.26 -3.17 -13.07
C SER A 25 13.22 -2.34 -12.32
N ASN A 26 13.07 -2.57 -11.02
CA ASN A 26 12.20 -1.77 -10.15
C ASN A 26 13.07 -0.89 -9.24
N GLY A 27 13.26 0.35 -9.64
CA GLY A 27 13.95 1.35 -8.83
C GLY A 27 13.05 1.90 -7.74
N MET A 28 13.60 2.12 -6.54
CA MET A 28 12.87 2.70 -5.40
C MET A 28 13.71 3.79 -4.74
N LEU A 29 13.05 4.90 -4.40
CA LEU A 29 13.58 5.91 -3.50
C LEU A 29 12.76 5.90 -2.21
N SER A 30 13.45 5.91 -1.06
CA SER A 30 12.82 6.10 0.25
C SER A 30 13.30 7.40 0.89
N ILE A 31 12.35 8.22 1.35
CA ILE A 31 12.62 9.45 2.09
C ILE A 31 12.10 9.24 3.51
N ILE A 32 13.01 9.27 4.48
CA ILE A 32 12.69 9.07 5.90
C ILE A 32 13.00 10.37 6.64
N MET A 33 12.01 10.91 7.34
CA MET A 33 12.13 12.14 8.11
C MET A 33 11.91 11.85 9.59
N ASP A 34 12.91 12.16 10.41
CA ASP A 34 12.79 12.08 11.86
C ASP A 34 12.01 13.31 12.38
N ARG A 35 10.75 13.08 12.75
CA ARG A 35 9.85 14.11 13.28
C ARG A 35 10.44 14.79 14.51
N SER A 36 11.20 14.09 15.35
CA SER A 36 11.76 14.64 16.59
C SER A 36 12.77 15.77 16.34
N LYS A 37 13.29 15.87 15.12
CA LYS A 37 14.19 16.96 14.67
C LYS A 37 13.44 18.17 14.12
N LEU A 38 12.13 18.08 13.91
CA LEU A 38 11.32 19.10 13.23
C LEU A 38 10.35 19.79 14.18
N GLN A 39 9.72 19.05 15.10
CA GLN A 39 8.66 19.56 15.98
C GLN A 39 8.49 18.65 17.21
N SER A 40 7.88 19.17 18.28
CA SER A 40 7.45 18.34 19.41
C SER A 40 6.38 17.32 19.03
N GLU A 41 6.33 16.23 19.79
CA GLU A 41 5.41 15.12 19.58
C GLU A 41 3.95 15.50 19.77
N ASP A 42 3.65 16.11 20.91
CA ASP A 42 2.30 16.53 21.25
C ASP A 42 1.74 17.49 20.22
N TYR A 43 2.54 18.46 19.76
CA TYR A 43 2.08 19.40 18.75
C TYR A 43 1.71 18.68 17.45
N PHE A 44 2.60 17.82 16.94
CA PHE A 44 2.37 17.17 15.64
C PHE A 44 1.13 16.26 15.66
N PHE A 45 0.99 15.40 16.68
CA PHE A 45 -0.16 14.50 16.75
C PHE A 45 -1.47 15.23 17.00
N ASN A 46 -1.48 16.29 17.81
CA ASN A 46 -2.67 17.11 18.02
C ASN A 46 -3.07 17.83 16.72
N GLU A 47 -2.11 18.40 16.00
CA GLU A 47 -2.38 19.12 14.76
C GLU A 47 -2.86 18.19 13.64
N VAL A 48 -2.26 16.99 13.52
CA VAL A 48 -2.73 15.96 12.58
C VAL A 48 -4.16 15.51 12.93
N SER A 49 -4.44 15.23 14.20
CA SER A 49 -5.78 14.82 14.65
C SER A 49 -6.83 15.88 14.34
N ARG A 50 -6.55 17.13 14.72
CA ARG A 50 -7.42 18.28 14.44
C ARG A 50 -7.69 18.46 12.94
N TYR A 51 -6.66 18.30 12.11
CA TYR A 51 -6.80 18.42 10.66
C TYR A 51 -7.64 17.27 10.07
N CYS A 52 -7.41 16.03 10.51
CA CYS A 52 -8.22 14.89 10.12
C CYS A 52 -9.70 15.08 10.48
N GLU A 53 -10.00 15.56 11.70
CA GLU A 53 -11.36 15.88 12.13
C GLU A 53 -12.00 16.96 11.26
N TYR A 54 -11.26 18.02 10.96
CA TYR A 54 -11.73 19.09 10.08
C TYR A 54 -12.07 18.56 8.68
N VAL A 55 -11.18 17.77 8.07
CA VAL A 55 -11.42 17.16 6.74
C VAL A 55 -12.66 16.27 6.77
N LYS A 56 -12.82 15.44 7.82
CA LYS A 56 -13.99 14.57 7.97
C LYS A 56 -15.30 15.31 8.23
N SER A 57 -15.24 16.55 8.74
CA SER A 57 -16.42 17.39 8.99
C SER A 57 -16.99 18.05 7.72
N ALA A 58 -16.32 17.94 6.58
CA ALA A 58 -16.77 18.57 5.35
C ALA A 58 -18.11 18.00 4.85
N LYS A 59 -18.87 18.83 4.13
CA LYS A 59 -20.19 18.46 3.59
C LYS A 59 -20.07 17.23 2.68
N LEU A 60 -20.85 16.20 2.99
CA LEU A 60 -20.94 14.98 2.18
C LEU A 60 -21.76 15.21 0.91
N MET A 61 -21.40 14.48 -0.15
CA MET A 61 -22.14 14.50 -1.42
C MET A 61 -23.45 13.70 -1.33
N ASP A 62 -23.48 12.65 -0.51
CA ASP A 62 -24.63 11.79 -0.25
C ASP A 62 -24.66 11.41 1.25
N GLU A 63 -25.85 11.18 1.81
CA GLU A 63 -26.07 10.84 3.23
C GLU A 63 -25.43 9.49 3.61
N ASN A 64 -25.22 8.60 2.63
CA ASN A 64 -24.63 7.28 2.86
C ASN A 64 -23.09 7.25 2.76
N ASN A 65 -22.46 8.37 2.39
CA ASN A 65 -21.01 8.42 2.21
C ASN A 65 -20.29 8.84 3.50
N LYS A 66 -19.01 8.47 3.61
CA LYS A 66 -18.12 8.92 4.68
C LYS A 66 -16.82 9.41 4.06
N ILE A 67 -16.29 10.51 4.58
CA ILE A 67 -14.94 10.97 4.24
C ILE A 67 -13.95 10.10 5.02
N LEU A 68 -13.00 9.52 4.30
CA LEU A 68 -11.94 8.68 4.85
C LEU A 68 -10.59 9.35 4.62
N MET A 69 -9.70 9.20 5.60
CA MET A 69 -8.31 9.63 5.44
C MET A 69 -7.50 8.60 4.65
N PRO A 70 -6.43 9.02 3.95
CA PRO A 70 -5.51 8.08 3.32
C PRO A 70 -5.04 7.02 4.32
N GLY A 71 -5.16 5.74 3.96
CA GLY A 71 -4.80 4.61 4.82
C GLY A 71 -5.94 4.04 5.67
N GLU A 72 -7.07 4.75 5.84
CA GLU A 72 -8.18 4.25 6.68
C GLU A 72 -8.91 3.07 6.03
N ILE A 73 -9.07 3.07 4.71
CA ILE A 73 -9.66 1.94 3.98
C ILE A 73 -8.81 0.69 4.21
N GLU A 74 -7.50 0.81 4.01
CA GLU A 74 -6.54 -0.27 4.16
C GLU A 74 -6.46 -0.76 5.62
N HIS A 75 -6.55 0.16 6.59
CA HIS A 75 -6.62 -0.19 8.01
C HIS A 75 -7.87 -1.02 8.32
N ASN A 76 -9.04 -0.57 7.86
CA ASN A 76 -10.31 -1.25 8.08
C ASN A 76 -10.35 -2.62 7.40
N THR A 77 -9.95 -2.69 6.12
CA THR A 77 -9.87 -3.96 5.37
C THR A 77 -8.86 -4.92 5.99
N ARG A 78 -7.72 -4.43 6.51
CA ARG A 78 -6.75 -5.27 7.21
C ARG A 78 -7.30 -5.82 8.53
N ALA A 79 -8.00 -4.99 9.30
CA ALA A 79 -8.63 -5.41 10.55
C ALA A 79 -9.67 -6.50 10.28
N GLN A 80 -10.55 -6.28 9.29
CA GLN A 80 -11.54 -7.26 8.85
C GLN A 80 -10.89 -8.56 8.39
N ARG A 81 -9.93 -8.50 7.45
CA ARG A 81 -9.24 -9.70 6.93
C ARG A 81 -8.45 -10.47 7.98
N ARG A 82 -8.00 -9.78 9.04
CA ARG A 82 -7.31 -10.42 10.16
C ARG A 82 -8.28 -11.17 11.08
N ALA A 83 -9.52 -10.72 11.19
CA ALA A 83 -10.58 -11.37 11.96
C ALA A 83 -11.27 -12.49 11.16
N ASP A 84 -11.63 -12.19 9.92
CA ASP A 84 -12.54 -13.02 9.11
C ASP A 84 -11.80 -13.90 8.09
N GLY A 85 -10.50 -13.66 7.89
CA GLY A 85 -9.71 -14.29 6.84
C GLY A 85 -9.66 -13.49 5.54
N ILE A 86 -8.85 -13.94 4.58
CA ILE A 86 -8.70 -13.31 3.26
C ILE A 86 -9.52 -14.11 2.25
N GLU A 87 -10.53 -13.47 1.67
CA GLU A 87 -11.26 -14.05 0.55
C GLU A 87 -10.36 -14.11 -0.69
N LEU A 88 -10.23 -15.31 -1.27
CA LEU A 88 -9.48 -15.58 -2.49
C LEU A 88 -10.43 -16.13 -3.55
N SER A 89 -10.22 -15.75 -4.80
CA SER A 89 -10.94 -16.37 -5.92
C SER A 89 -10.52 -17.83 -6.10
N GLN A 90 -11.41 -18.67 -6.62
CA GLN A 90 -11.07 -20.07 -6.91
C GLN A 90 -9.84 -20.18 -7.82
N THR A 91 -9.74 -19.35 -8.86
CA THR A 91 -8.57 -19.30 -9.75
C THR A 91 -7.27 -18.99 -9.00
N THR A 92 -7.30 -18.12 -7.99
CA THR A 92 -6.12 -17.83 -7.16
C THR A 92 -5.72 -19.04 -6.32
N ILE A 93 -6.69 -19.75 -5.75
CA ILE A 93 -6.44 -20.96 -4.97
C ILE A 93 -5.82 -22.04 -5.87
N ASP A 94 -6.41 -22.28 -7.05
CA ASP A 94 -5.93 -23.26 -8.01
C ASP A 94 -4.47 -22.98 -8.41
N MET A 95 -4.14 -21.72 -8.73
CA MET A 95 -2.76 -21.32 -9.08
C MET A 95 -1.77 -21.55 -7.92
N ILE A 96 -2.19 -21.30 -6.67
CA ILE A 96 -1.33 -21.56 -5.51
C ILE A 96 -1.13 -23.07 -5.34
N GLN A 97 -2.19 -23.87 -5.46
CA GLN A 97 -2.12 -25.33 -5.35
C GLN A 97 -1.20 -25.94 -6.43
N GLU A 98 -1.35 -25.52 -7.69
CA GLU A 98 -0.49 -25.98 -8.80
C GLU A 98 0.99 -25.62 -8.54
N THR A 99 1.26 -24.41 -8.06
CA THR A 99 2.62 -24.00 -7.70
C THR A 99 3.18 -24.86 -6.56
N CYS A 100 2.38 -25.13 -5.54
CA CYS A 100 2.75 -25.99 -4.41
C CYS A 100 3.07 -27.42 -4.86
N GLU A 101 2.26 -28.01 -5.73
CA GLU A 101 2.50 -29.34 -6.30
C GLU A 101 3.80 -29.40 -7.10
N SER A 102 4.08 -28.38 -7.92
CA SER A 102 5.31 -28.32 -8.73
C SER A 102 6.59 -28.27 -7.89
N LEU A 103 6.49 -27.81 -6.64
CA LEU A 103 7.59 -27.65 -5.70
C LEU A 103 7.59 -28.69 -4.58
N ASP A 104 6.66 -29.66 -4.60
CA ASP A 104 6.46 -30.69 -3.57
C ASP A 104 6.28 -30.09 -2.15
N VAL A 105 5.48 -29.03 -2.03
CA VAL A 105 5.12 -28.39 -0.75
C VAL A 105 3.61 -28.47 -0.50
N SER A 106 3.21 -28.59 0.77
CA SER A 106 1.79 -28.63 1.14
C SER A 106 1.15 -27.24 0.99
N SER A 107 0.00 -27.18 0.30
CA SER A 107 -0.72 -25.93 0.05
C SER A 107 -1.59 -25.46 1.22
N GLY A 108 -1.88 -26.33 2.19
CA GLY A 108 -2.70 -25.99 3.37
C GLY A 108 -4.18 -25.68 3.08
N PHE A 109 -4.62 -25.76 1.83
CA PHE A 109 -6.02 -25.72 1.44
C PHE A 109 -6.63 -27.11 1.54
N ASN A 110 -7.80 -27.24 2.14
CA ASN A 110 -8.56 -28.49 2.11
C ASN A 110 -9.24 -28.60 0.75
N SER A 111 -8.96 -29.67 0.01
CA SER A 111 -9.68 -30.05 -1.20
C SER A 111 -11.10 -30.55 -0.92
#